data_AF-A0A7X3KSE6-F1
#
_entry.id   AF-A0A7X3KSE6-F1
#
_cell.length_a   1.000
_cell.length_b   1.000
_cell.length_c   1.000
_cell.angle_alpha   90.00
_cell.angle_beta   90.00
_cell.angle_gamma   90.00
#
_symmetry.space_group_name_H-M   'P 1'
#
loop_
_entity.id
_entity.type
_entity.pdbx_description
1 polymer ?
#
loop_
_entity_poly.entity_id
_entity_poly.type
_entity_poly.pdbx_seq_one_letter_code
_entity_poly.pdbx_strand_id
1 'polypeptide(L)'
;MSSKTEIIQQFIASGEADFAAANSSNAYYCSHHPSITPLVKKPPKELDDATLQAFYYHLLLNGGTPPAESQRHLDLLAAAATDAARVLAEHGYPRCRLKRWEMVLLFGGEMTLEAHARRLALLAQVGRFAHQPGMLAKAAKLRAEFGEDAWLHSEITRVLQAVPFARLAFDRDNLDFSLAFIGVLFIFLLGADDADQRLLFAWFKQATDALQDIPHYKTRDEQVRSLVWVLFRFADAAKANGLVQALLAEYGETWCREYSA
;
A
#
# COMPACT_ATOMS: atom_id res chain seq x y z
N MET A 1 -36.97 3.41 -2.06
CA MET A 1 -35.62 2.83 -2.00
C MET A 1 -34.88 3.36 -3.21
N SER A 2 -33.71 3.99 -3.02
CA SER A 2 -32.91 4.49 -4.15
C SER A 2 -32.43 3.33 -5.02
N SER A 3 -32.37 3.53 -6.34
CA SER A 3 -31.80 2.54 -7.25
C SER A 3 -30.28 2.40 -7.03
N LYS A 4 -29.67 1.28 -7.46
CA LYS A 4 -28.21 1.10 -7.35
C LYS A 4 -27.44 2.17 -8.14
N THR A 5 -27.97 2.59 -9.28
CA THR A 5 -27.41 3.66 -10.11
C THR A 5 -27.46 5.01 -9.38
N GLU A 6 -28.60 5.34 -8.76
CA GLU A 6 -28.73 6.56 -7.95
C GLU A 6 -27.75 6.58 -6.77
N ILE A 7 -27.56 5.44 -6.10
CA ILE A 7 -26.59 5.32 -5.00
C ILE A 7 -25.16 5.63 -5.49
N ILE A 8 -24.78 5.14 -6.67
CA ILE A 8 -23.46 5.41 -7.26
C ILE A 8 -23.32 6.88 -7.67
N GLN A 9 -24.35 7.46 -8.30
CA GLN A 9 -24.34 8.87 -8.68
C GLN A 9 -24.24 9.79 -7.46
N GLN A 10 -24.94 9.47 -6.37
CA GLN A 10 -24.84 10.20 -5.10
C GLN A 10 -23.45 10.08 -4.48
N PHE A 11 -22.83 8.89 -4.56
CA PHE A 11 -21.45 8.70 -4.13
C PHE A 11 -20.45 9.53 -4.97
N ILE A 12 -20.62 9.58 -6.29
CA ILE A 12 -19.77 10.39 -7.18
C ILE A 12 -19.92 11.87 -6.84
N ALA A 13 -21.16 12.38 -6.80
CA ALA A 13 -21.43 13.79 -6.50
C ALA A 13 -20.88 14.20 -5.11
N SER A 14 -21.00 13.33 -4.11
CA SER A 14 -20.38 13.57 -2.79
C SER A 14 -18.86 13.55 -2.84
N GLY A 15 -18.26 12.70 -3.68
CA GLY A 15 -16.81 12.64 -3.89
C GLY A 15 -16.27 13.88 -4.58
N GLU A 16 -16.97 14.41 -5.57
CA GLU A 16 -16.64 15.66 -6.26
C GLU A 16 -16.70 16.86 -5.30
N ALA A 17 -17.74 16.93 -4.46
CA ALA A 17 -17.89 17.97 -3.45
C ALA A 17 -16.76 17.93 -2.40
N ASP A 18 -16.43 16.74 -1.89
CA ASP A 18 -15.34 16.57 -0.92
C ASP A 18 -13.98 16.91 -1.55
N PHE A 19 -13.75 16.52 -2.80
CA PHE A 19 -12.52 16.84 -3.52
C PHE A 19 -12.36 18.36 -3.71
N ALA A 20 -13.43 19.07 -4.06
CA ALA A 20 -13.44 20.53 -4.14
C ALA A 20 -13.11 21.20 -2.79
N ALA A 21 -13.51 20.58 -1.68
CA ALA A 21 -13.15 20.97 -0.32
C ALA A 21 -11.76 20.47 0.13
N ALA A 22 -10.92 20.01 -0.81
CA ALA A 22 -9.60 19.45 -0.56
C ALA A 22 -9.57 18.20 0.33
N ASN A 23 -10.61 17.37 0.30
CA ASN A 23 -10.77 16.16 1.11
C ASN A 23 -11.11 14.93 0.25
N SER A 24 -11.06 13.73 0.83
CA SER A 24 -11.40 12.45 0.19
C SER A 24 -12.28 11.57 1.07
N SER A 25 -12.87 12.12 2.14
CA SER A 25 -13.75 11.37 3.05
C SER A 25 -14.92 10.69 2.36
N ASN A 26 -15.42 11.28 1.27
CA ASN A 26 -16.69 10.98 0.64
C ASN A 26 -17.79 10.82 1.70
N ALA A 27 -18.36 11.94 2.17
CA ALA A 27 -19.36 11.95 3.24
C ALA A 27 -20.51 10.95 2.99
N TYR A 28 -20.95 10.79 1.74
CA TYR A 28 -21.95 9.78 1.38
C TYR A 28 -21.50 8.36 1.70
N TYR A 29 -20.26 8.00 1.39
CA TYR A 29 -19.68 6.70 1.73
C TYR A 29 -19.63 6.47 3.24
N CYS A 30 -19.23 7.46 4.03
CA CYS A 30 -19.22 7.34 5.50
C CYS A 30 -20.60 7.04 6.07
N SER A 31 -21.65 7.69 5.55
CA SER A 31 -23.03 7.50 6.02
C SER A 31 -23.75 6.29 5.40
N HIS A 32 -23.34 5.85 4.21
CA HIS A 32 -24.04 4.82 3.41
C HIS A 32 -23.13 3.65 2.99
N HIS A 33 -22.06 3.41 3.75
CA HIS A 33 -21.11 2.31 3.53
C HIS A 33 -21.80 0.94 3.24
N PRO A 34 -22.87 0.55 3.95
CA PRO A 34 -23.58 -0.71 3.66
C PRO A 34 -24.21 -0.79 2.27
N SER A 35 -24.60 0.36 1.69
CA SER A 35 -25.18 0.45 0.35
C SER A 35 -24.11 0.48 -0.75
N ILE A 36 -22.94 1.05 -0.48
CA ILE A 36 -21.83 1.14 -1.46
C ILE A 36 -21.01 -0.15 -1.52
N THR A 37 -20.71 -0.77 -0.38
CA THR A 37 -19.81 -1.95 -0.31
C THR A 37 -20.18 -3.08 -1.28
N PRO A 38 -21.46 -3.47 -1.45
CA PRO A 38 -21.84 -4.48 -2.42
C PRO A 38 -21.55 -4.04 -3.87
N LEU A 39 -21.67 -2.74 -4.15
CA LEU A 39 -21.50 -2.16 -5.49
C LEU A 39 -20.03 -2.04 -5.89
N VAL A 40 -19.10 -1.94 -4.92
CA VAL A 40 -17.64 -2.00 -5.19
C VAL A 40 -17.25 -3.31 -5.86
N LYS A 41 -17.88 -4.42 -5.43
CA LYS A 41 -17.62 -5.75 -6.00
C LYS A 41 -18.43 -5.99 -7.27
N LYS A 42 -19.70 -5.60 -7.24
CA LYS A 42 -20.69 -5.88 -8.30
C LYS A 42 -21.43 -4.61 -8.69
N PRO A 43 -20.79 -3.71 -9.46
CA PRO A 43 -21.47 -2.54 -9.99
C PRO A 43 -22.62 -2.98 -10.93
N PRO A 44 -23.70 -2.19 -11.07
CA PRO A 44 -24.77 -2.49 -12.01
C PRO A 44 -24.23 -2.63 -13.44
N LYS A 45 -24.63 -3.70 -14.14
CA LYS A 45 -24.18 -4.00 -15.52
C LYS A 45 -24.55 -2.93 -16.54
N GLU A 46 -25.60 -2.17 -16.23
CA GLU A 46 -26.23 -1.19 -17.11
C GLU A 46 -25.63 0.22 -16.97
N LEU A 47 -24.64 0.39 -16.09
CA LEU A 47 -23.89 1.64 -16.02
C LEU A 47 -23.12 1.87 -17.32
N ASP A 48 -23.18 3.11 -17.81
CA ASP A 48 -22.30 3.59 -18.85
C ASP A 48 -20.85 3.66 -18.35
N ASP A 49 -19.91 3.63 -19.31
CA ASP A 49 -18.48 3.58 -19.02
C ASP A 49 -17.98 4.80 -18.25
N ALA A 50 -18.52 5.99 -18.55
CA ALA A 50 -18.09 7.23 -17.91
C ALA A 50 -18.49 7.25 -16.43
N THR A 51 -19.74 6.86 -16.11
CA THR A 51 -20.21 6.75 -14.72
C THR A 51 -19.43 5.68 -13.95
N LEU A 52 -19.15 4.54 -14.58
CA LEU A 52 -18.39 3.46 -13.93
C LEU A 52 -16.92 3.86 -13.67
N GLN A 53 -16.27 4.54 -14.62
CA GLN A 53 -14.92 5.08 -14.42
C GLN A 53 -14.89 6.13 -13.30
N ALA A 54 -15.87 7.05 -13.27
CA ALA A 54 -15.98 8.05 -12.20
C ALA A 54 -16.19 7.40 -10.82
N PHE A 55 -17.00 6.33 -10.77
CA PHE A 55 -17.17 5.54 -9.55
C PHE A 55 -15.84 4.94 -9.07
N TYR A 56 -15.07 4.33 -9.97
CA TYR A 56 -13.74 3.79 -9.64
C TYR A 56 -12.76 4.87 -9.21
N TYR A 57 -12.75 6.03 -9.88
CA TYR A 57 -11.89 7.15 -9.53
C TYR A 57 -12.12 7.61 -8.08
N HIS A 58 -13.37 7.86 -7.70
CA HIS A 58 -13.68 8.29 -6.33
C HIS A 58 -13.50 7.17 -5.29
N LEU A 59 -13.64 5.89 -5.67
CA LEU A 59 -13.25 4.78 -4.80
C LEU A 59 -11.74 4.79 -4.51
N LEU A 60 -10.92 4.97 -5.55
CA LEU A 60 -9.46 5.04 -5.40
C LEU A 60 -9.04 6.24 -4.56
N LEU A 61 -9.61 7.43 -4.79
CA LEU A 61 -9.34 8.60 -3.95
C LEU A 61 -9.64 8.36 -2.47
N ASN A 62 -10.67 7.57 -2.17
CA ASN A 62 -11.02 7.20 -0.79
C ASN A 62 -10.19 6.03 -0.22
N GLY A 63 -9.17 5.55 -0.94
CA GLY A 63 -8.30 4.44 -0.52
C GLY A 63 -8.91 3.06 -0.77
N GLY A 64 -9.96 2.96 -1.58
CA GLY A 64 -10.54 1.69 -2.01
C GLY A 64 -9.69 1.02 -3.09
N THR A 65 -9.70 -0.31 -3.12
CA THR A 65 -8.99 -1.13 -4.11
C THR A 65 -9.95 -2.12 -4.76
N PRO A 66 -10.82 -1.66 -5.68
CA PRO A 66 -11.89 -2.48 -6.23
C PRO A 66 -11.34 -3.64 -7.09
N PRO A 67 -11.98 -4.82 -7.07
CA PRO A 67 -11.70 -5.89 -8.01
C PRO A 67 -12.26 -5.54 -9.41
N ALA A 68 -11.71 -6.20 -10.44
CA ALA A 68 -12.25 -6.16 -11.80
C ALA A 68 -12.85 -7.52 -12.16
N GLU A 69 -14.12 -7.55 -12.59
CA GLU A 69 -14.83 -8.79 -12.95
C GLU A 69 -14.67 -9.16 -14.43
N SER A 70 -14.21 -8.22 -15.26
CA SER A 70 -14.05 -8.38 -16.71
C SER A 70 -12.97 -7.43 -17.23
N GLN A 71 -12.46 -7.69 -18.44
CA GLN A 71 -11.43 -6.84 -19.05
C GLN A 71 -11.93 -5.39 -19.21
N ARG A 72 -13.21 -5.20 -19.62
CA ARG A 72 -13.86 -3.88 -19.64
C ARG A 72 -13.73 -3.15 -18.29
N HIS A 73 -14.02 -3.83 -17.18
CA HIS A 73 -13.91 -3.22 -15.86
C HIS A 73 -12.45 -2.89 -15.51
N LEU A 74 -11.52 -3.76 -15.89
CA LEU A 74 -10.09 -3.54 -15.64
C LEU A 74 -9.56 -2.33 -16.41
N ASP A 75 -9.96 -2.17 -17.67
CA ASP A 75 -9.55 -1.05 -18.52
C ASP A 75 -10.08 0.28 -17.97
N LEU A 76 -11.35 0.33 -17.55
CA LEU A 76 -11.95 1.50 -16.91
C LEU A 76 -11.29 1.82 -15.55
N LEU A 77 -10.98 0.78 -14.77
CA LEU A 77 -10.28 0.94 -13.50
C LEU A 77 -8.85 1.45 -13.70
N ALA A 78 -8.14 0.99 -14.72
CA ALA A 78 -6.80 1.46 -15.07
C ALA A 78 -6.81 2.92 -15.53
N ALA A 79 -7.82 3.34 -16.29
CA ALA A 79 -8.04 4.74 -16.65
C ALA A 79 -8.27 5.61 -15.41
N ALA A 80 -9.18 5.18 -14.51
CA ALA A 80 -9.42 5.86 -13.23
C ALA A 80 -8.16 5.93 -12.35
N ALA A 81 -7.34 4.87 -12.33
CA ALA A 81 -6.08 4.83 -11.60
C ALA A 81 -5.06 5.81 -12.15
N THR A 82 -5.02 6.02 -13.46
CA THR A 82 -4.16 7.03 -14.09
C THR A 82 -4.51 8.43 -13.60
N ASP A 83 -5.80 8.77 -13.53
CA ASP A 83 -6.26 10.06 -13.03
C ASP A 83 -6.00 10.22 -11.52
N ALA A 84 -6.30 9.18 -10.73
CA ALA A 84 -6.02 9.18 -9.29
C ALA A 84 -4.51 9.25 -8.97
N ALA A 85 -3.65 8.69 -9.83
CA ALA A 85 -2.20 8.77 -9.66
C ALA A 85 -1.68 10.20 -9.82
N ARG A 86 -2.28 11.00 -10.71
CA ARG A 86 -1.96 12.44 -10.83
C ARG A 86 -2.31 13.18 -9.55
N VAL A 87 -3.50 12.93 -8.99
CA VAL A 87 -3.93 13.52 -7.70
C VAL A 87 -2.98 13.11 -6.57
N LEU A 88 -2.59 11.84 -6.49
CA LEU A 88 -1.68 11.33 -5.47
C LEU A 88 -0.26 11.93 -5.59
N ALA A 89 0.18 12.23 -6.81
CA ALA A 89 1.46 12.89 -7.07
C ALA A 89 1.42 14.39 -6.72
N GLU A 90 0.34 15.08 -7.06
CA GLU A 90 0.21 16.54 -6.87
C GLU A 90 -0.19 16.94 -5.46
N HIS A 91 -1.07 16.17 -4.83
CA HIS A 91 -1.72 16.56 -3.58
C HIS A 91 -1.48 15.59 -2.43
N GLY A 92 -1.42 14.29 -2.69
CA GLY A 92 -1.46 13.30 -1.62
C GLY A 92 -2.75 13.38 -0.78
N TYR A 93 -2.67 12.97 0.47
CA TYR A 93 -3.70 13.16 1.48
C TYR A 93 -3.80 14.64 1.89
N PRO A 94 -5.01 15.09 2.25
CA PRO A 94 -6.25 14.32 2.35
C PRO A 94 -7.02 14.20 1.04
N ARG A 95 -6.47 14.58 -0.13
CA ARG A 95 -7.18 14.48 -1.42
C ARG A 95 -7.16 13.08 -2.04
N CYS A 96 -6.18 12.26 -1.70
CA CYS A 96 -6.12 10.85 -2.05
C CYS A 96 -5.63 10.05 -0.85
N ARG A 97 -6.39 9.04 -0.44
CA ARG A 97 -6.07 8.14 0.69
C ARG A 97 -5.39 6.85 0.26
N LEU A 98 -5.42 6.52 -1.03
CA LEU A 98 -4.70 5.35 -1.54
C LEU A 98 -3.20 5.61 -1.44
N LYS A 99 -2.46 4.66 -0.87
CA LYS A 99 -1.02 4.86 -0.67
C LYS A 99 -0.28 4.69 -1.99
N ARG A 100 0.85 5.40 -2.14
CA ARG A 100 1.70 5.34 -3.35
C ARG A 100 2.14 3.92 -3.69
N TRP A 101 2.52 3.12 -2.69
CA TRP A 101 2.90 1.73 -2.94
C TRP A 101 1.71 0.83 -3.30
N GLU A 102 0.50 1.10 -2.79
CA GLU A 102 -0.71 0.35 -3.16
C GLU A 102 -1.06 0.66 -4.62
N MET A 103 -0.97 1.92 -5.03
CA MET A 103 -1.14 2.36 -6.42
C MET A 103 -0.13 1.67 -7.35
N VAL A 104 1.16 1.72 -7.03
CA VAL A 104 2.21 1.11 -7.86
C VAL A 104 2.10 -0.41 -7.87
N LEU A 105 1.77 -1.04 -6.74
CA LEU A 105 1.55 -2.48 -6.68
C LEU A 105 0.44 -2.83 -7.67
N LEU A 106 -0.76 -2.27 -7.51
CA LEU A 106 -1.93 -2.68 -8.29
C LEU A 106 -1.83 -2.32 -9.77
N PHE A 107 -1.28 -1.16 -10.13
CA PHE A 107 -1.41 -0.57 -11.46
C PHE A 107 -0.11 -0.29 -12.22
N GLY A 108 1.05 -0.47 -11.60
CA GLY A 108 2.34 -0.12 -12.22
C GLY A 108 3.02 -1.25 -13.02
N GLY A 109 2.38 -2.42 -13.13
CA GLY A 109 2.90 -3.60 -13.83
C GLY A 109 1.98 -4.04 -14.97
N GLU A 110 2.11 -5.29 -15.40
CA GLU A 110 1.20 -5.87 -16.38
C GLU A 110 -0.27 -5.79 -15.91
N MET A 111 -1.16 -5.32 -16.78
CA MET A 111 -2.58 -5.09 -16.49
C MET A 111 -3.47 -6.16 -17.14
N THR A 112 -3.44 -7.37 -16.58
CA THR A 112 -4.37 -8.45 -16.89
C THR A 112 -5.27 -8.74 -15.69
N LEU A 113 -6.42 -9.38 -15.92
CA LEU A 113 -7.35 -9.77 -14.85
C LEU A 113 -6.68 -10.66 -13.81
N GLU A 114 -5.86 -11.62 -14.25
CA GLU A 114 -5.14 -12.53 -13.37
C GLU A 114 -4.11 -11.76 -12.52
N ALA A 115 -3.28 -10.93 -13.15
CA ALA A 115 -2.27 -10.14 -12.47
C ALA A 115 -2.93 -9.24 -11.40
N HIS A 116 -3.96 -8.47 -11.79
CA HIS A 116 -4.67 -7.59 -10.86
C HIS A 116 -5.29 -8.35 -9.69
N ALA A 117 -5.95 -9.48 -9.96
CA ALA A 117 -6.56 -10.30 -8.91
C ALA A 117 -5.52 -10.87 -7.93
N ARG A 118 -4.35 -11.31 -8.42
CA ARG A 118 -3.25 -11.81 -7.57
C ARG A 118 -2.66 -10.71 -6.68
N ARG A 119 -2.44 -9.51 -7.23
CA ARG A 119 -1.98 -8.35 -6.44
C ARG A 119 -3.01 -7.91 -5.39
N LEU A 120 -4.30 -7.94 -5.72
CA LEU A 120 -5.37 -7.70 -4.76
C LEU A 120 -5.42 -8.77 -3.65
N ALA A 121 -5.16 -10.04 -3.97
CA ALA A 121 -5.11 -11.11 -2.97
C ALA A 121 -3.96 -10.89 -1.97
N LEU A 122 -2.78 -10.50 -2.45
CA LEU A 122 -1.65 -10.07 -1.61
C LEU A 122 -2.08 -8.89 -0.72
N LEU A 123 -2.65 -7.84 -1.30
CA LEU A 123 -3.07 -6.64 -0.54
C LEU A 123 -4.11 -6.98 0.53
N ALA A 124 -5.11 -7.79 0.19
CA ALA A 124 -6.12 -8.27 1.12
C ALA A 124 -5.51 -9.10 2.26
N GLN A 125 -4.49 -9.90 1.98
CA GLN A 125 -3.79 -10.69 2.98
C GLN A 125 -3.02 -9.79 3.95
N VAL A 126 -2.23 -8.84 3.45
CA VAL A 126 -1.45 -7.95 4.33
C VAL A 126 -2.33 -6.95 5.08
N GLY A 127 -3.49 -6.60 4.54
CA GLY A 127 -4.50 -5.77 5.23
C GLY A 127 -5.19 -6.45 6.42
N ARG A 128 -5.04 -7.77 6.60
CA ARG A 128 -5.62 -8.51 7.75
C ARG A 128 -4.77 -8.46 9.01
N PHE A 129 -3.55 -7.95 8.94
CA PHE A 129 -2.67 -7.91 10.11
C PHE A 129 -3.06 -6.80 11.07
N ALA A 130 -3.35 -7.19 12.32
CA ALA A 130 -3.64 -6.24 13.39
C ALA A 130 -2.39 -5.78 14.16
N HIS A 131 -1.30 -6.56 14.12
CA HIS A 131 -0.05 -6.26 14.83
C HIS A 131 1.13 -7.11 14.31
N GLN A 132 2.36 -6.64 14.53
CA GLN A 132 3.59 -7.29 14.06
C GLN A 132 3.82 -8.72 14.61
N PRO A 133 3.60 -9.04 15.90
CA PRO A 133 3.87 -10.40 16.42
C PRO A 133 3.06 -11.49 15.72
N GLY A 134 1.77 -11.24 15.52
CA GLY A 134 0.88 -12.13 14.76
C GLY A 134 1.20 -12.23 13.27
N MET A 135 1.92 -11.26 12.70
CA MET A 135 2.46 -11.35 11.34
C MET A 135 3.66 -12.29 11.29
N LEU A 136 4.63 -12.10 12.20
CA LEU A 136 5.82 -12.95 12.33
C LEU A 136 5.45 -14.41 12.59
N ALA A 137 4.44 -14.66 13.43
CA ALA A 137 3.94 -16.01 13.70
C ALA A 137 3.40 -16.74 12.45
N LYS A 138 3.08 -16.03 11.37
CA LYS A 138 2.59 -16.60 10.10
C LYS A 138 3.67 -16.76 9.05
N ALA A 139 4.96 -16.63 9.40
CA ALA A 139 6.10 -16.73 8.47
C ALA A 139 6.00 -17.92 7.50
N ALA A 140 5.82 -19.14 8.03
CA ALA A 140 5.77 -20.36 7.22
C ALA A 140 4.59 -20.35 6.23
N LYS A 141 3.42 -19.88 6.67
CA LYS A 141 2.24 -19.77 5.82
C LYS A 141 2.42 -18.71 4.73
N LEU A 142 2.96 -17.54 5.09
CA LEU A 142 3.22 -16.46 4.15
C LEU A 142 4.28 -16.85 3.10
N ARG A 143 5.31 -17.59 3.51
CA ARG A 143 6.31 -18.12 2.59
C ARG A 143 5.67 -19.04 1.55
N ALA A 144 4.90 -20.02 2.00
CA ALA A 144 4.27 -20.99 1.10
C ALA A 144 3.21 -20.37 0.17
N GLU A 145 2.43 -19.39 0.66
CA GLU A 145 1.35 -18.77 -0.14
C GLU A 145 1.83 -17.65 -1.07
N PHE A 146 2.88 -16.90 -0.68
CA PHE A 146 3.30 -15.68 -1.39
C PHE A 146 4.81 -15.53 -1.55
N GLY A 147 5.61 -15.94 -0.56
CA GLY A 147 7.06 -15.72 -0.58
C GLY A 147 7.81 -16.52 -1.65
N GLU A 148 7.37 -17.75 -1.92
CA GLU A 148 7.98 -18.62 -2.96
C GLU A 148 7.41 -18.35 -4.38
N ASP A 149 6.48 -17.41 -4.51
CA ASP A 149 5.90 -17.01 -5.80
C ASP A 149 6.80 -15.99 -6.51
N ALA A 150 7.61 -16.47 -7.45
CA ALA A 150 8.56 -15.65 -8.20
C ALA A 150 7.93 -14.46 -8.94
N TRP A 151 6.68 -14.62 -9.43
CA TRP A 151 5.98 -13.53 -10.11
C TRP A 151 5.62 -12.42 -9.12
N LEU A 152 4.99 -12.76 -7.99
CA LEU A 152 4.70 -11.78 -6.94
C LEU A 152 5.98 -11.15 -6.38
N HIS A 153 7.05 -11.91 -6.26
CA HIS A 153 8.35 -11.40 -5.82
C HIS A 153 8.83 -10.27 -6.73
N SER A 154 8.83 -10.50 -8.05
CA SER A 154 9.18 -9.48 -9.05
C SER A 154 8.28 -8.24 -9.02
N GLU A 155 7.00 -8.42 -8.72
CA GLU A 155 6.05 -7.32 -8.57
C GLU A 155 6.39 -6.46 -7.34
N ILE A 156 6.79 -7.08 -6.23
CA ILE A 156 7.25 -6.35 -5.04
C ILE A 156 8.59 -5.67 -5.30
N THR A 157 9.54 -6.32 -5.99
CA THR A 157 10.80 -5.70 -6.45
C THR A 157 10.53 -4.41 -7.23
N ARG A 158 9.58 -4.45 -8.18
CA ARG A 158 9.17 -3.28 -8.96
C ARG A 158 8.62 -2.18 -8.07
N VAL A 159 7.81 -2.50 -7.06
CA VAL A 159 7.32 -1.51 -6.08
C VAL A 159 8.47 -0.85 -5.33
N LEU A 160 9.44 -1.63 -4.83
CA LEU A 160 10.61 -1.10 -4.12
C LEU A 160 11.45 -0.19 -5.01
N GLN A 161 11.60 -0.52 -6.29
CA GLN A 161 12.34 0.30 -7.25
C GLN A 161 11.60 1.58 -7.66
N ALA A 162 10.27 1.51 -7.80
CA ALA A 162 9.46 2.62 -8.30
C ALA A 162 9.00 3.59 -7.20
N VAL A 163 8.92 3.15 -5.94
CA VAL A 163 8.50 3.98 -4.81
C VAL A 163 9.67 4.18 -3.86
N PRO A 164 10.37 5.33 -3.97
CA PRO A 164 11.38 5.71 -2.99
C PRO A 164 10.77 5.70 -1.59
N PHE A 165 11.52 5.21 -0.61
CA PHE A 165 11.02 5.14 0.76
C PHE A 165 10.64 6.49 1.36
N ALA A 166 11.34 7.56 0.98
CA ALA A 166 10.98 8.94 1.33
C ALA A 166 9.59 9.38 0.81
N ARG A 167 8.94 8.56 -0.02
CA ARG A 167 7.56 8.76 -0.50
C ARG A 167 6.57 7.71 0.03
N LEU A 168 7.04 6.72 0.79
CA LEU A 168 6.22 5.71 1.49
C LEU A 168 5.65 6.22 2.80
N ALA A 169 6.27 7.26 3.32
CA ALA A 169 5.75 8.20 4.29
C ALA A 169 5.91 9.57 3.60
N PHE A 170 4.87 10.30 3.20
CA PHE A 170 3.91 10.83 4.15
C PHE A 170 2.68 11.47 3.53
N ASP A 171 1.62 11.27 4.29
CA ASP A 171 0.39 12.04 4.29
C ASP A 171 0.04 12.49 5.74
N ARG A 172 0.93 12.19 6.70
CA ARG A 172 0.91 12.60 8.12
C ARG A 172 2.33 12.56 8.69
N ASP A 173 2.74 13.54 9.48
CA ASP A 173 4.13 13.78 9.92
C ASP A 173 4.88 12.67 10.71
N ASN A 174 4.33 11.48 10.95
CA ASN A 174 4.93 10.43 11.80
C ASN A 174 5.50 9.27 10.99
N LEU A 175 6.81 9.24 10.72
CA LEU A 175 7.47 8.25 9.85
C LEU A 175 7.21 6.83 10.40
N ASP A 176 6.15 6.18 9.94
CA ASP A 176 5.78 4.84 10.39
C ASP A 176 5.38 3.98 9.20
N PHE A 177 5.86 2.75 9.22
CA PHE A 177 5.43 1.76 8.25
C PHE A 177 4.01 1.32 8.60
N SER A 178 3.06 1.53 7.68
CA SER A 178 1.75 0.88 7.83
C SER A 178 1.93 -0.64 7.93
N LEU A 179 1.20 -1.31 8.82
CA LEU A 179 1.28 -2.77 9.01
C LEU A 179 1.14 -3.55 7.70
N ALA A 180 0.27 -3.09 6.79
CA ALA A 180 0.10 -3.70 5.47
C ALA A 180 1.41 -3.67 4.67
N PHE A 181 2.13 -2.55 4.71
CA PHE A 181 3.40 -2.43 4.00
C PHE A 181 4.51 -3.26 4.65
N ILE A 182 4.57 -3.33 5.98
CA ILE A 182 5.46 -4.28 6.68
C ILE A 182 5.17 -5.72 6.21
N GLY A 183 3.89 -6.07 6.04
CA GLY A 183 3.49 -7.38 5.51
C GLY A 183 4.04 -7.66 4.11
N VAL A 184 4.04 -6.66 3.23
CA VAL A 184 4.64 -6.76 1.88
C VAL A 184 6.14 -6.98 1.97
N LEU A 185 6.86 -6.19 2.78
CA LEU A 185 8.30 -6.34 2.99
C LEU A 185 8.64 -7.72 3.58
N PHE A 186 7.83 -8.22 4.49
CA PHE A 186 8.06 -9.54 5.08
C PHE A 186 7.89 -10.65 4.06
N ILE A 187 6.85 -10.60 3.23
CA ILE A 187 6.61 -11.57 2.16
C ILE A 187 7.78 -11.58 1.18
N PHE A 188 8.27 -10.40 0.77
CA PHE A 188 9.48 -10.26 -0.04
C PHE A 188 10.68 -10.94 0.64
N LEU A 189 10.96 -10.60 1.90
CA LEU A 189 12.08 -11.19 2.63
C LEU A 189 12.00 -12.71 2.80
N LEU A 190 10.79 -13.29 2.84
CA LEU A 190 10.62 -14.73 2.98
C LEU A 190 11.07 -15.52 1.75
N GLY A 191 11.08 -14.90 0.57
CA GLY A 191 11.57 -15.45 -0.71
C GLY A 191 12.87 -14.85 -1.24
N ALA A 192 13.39 -13.82 -0.56
CA ALA A 192 14.53 -13.03 -1.02
C ALA A 192 15.83 -13.83 -1.11
N ASP A 193 16.54 -13.64 -2.22
CA ASP A 193 17.95 -14.04 -2.35
C ASP A 193 18.91 -12.95 -1.82
N ASP A 194 20.21 -13.11 -2.04
CA ASP A 194 21.21 -12.13 -1.61
C ASP A 194 21.12 -10.79 -2.37
N ALA A 195 20.69 -10.79 -3.63
CA ALA A 195 20.51 -9.57 -4.41
C ALA A 195 19.29 -8.79 -3.93
N ASP A 196 18.20 -9.48 -3.61
CA ASP A 196 16.99 -8.91 -3.04
C ASP A 196 17.25 -8.27 -1.67
N GLN A 197 18.03 -8.94 -0.83
CA GLN A 197 18.45 -8.41 0.47
C GLN A 197 19.29 -7.13 0.33
N ARG A 198 20.22 -7.09 -0.65
CA ARG A 198 21.00 -5.88 -0.96
C ARG A 198 20.11 -4.75 -1.49
N LEU A 199 19.14 -5.07 -2.35
CA LEU A 199 18.17 -4.11 -2.87
C LEU A 199 17.39 -3.47 -1.73
N LEU A 200 16.84 -4.28 -0.81
CA LEU A 200 16.05 -3.77 0.30
C LEU A 200 16.90 -2.91 1.24
N PHE A 201 18.14 -3.32 1.52
CA PHE A 201 19.05 -2.50 2.31
C PHE A 201 19.36 -1.15 1.64
N ALA A 202 19.68 -1.15 0.35
CA ALA A 202 19.98 0.07 -0.39
C ALA A 202 18.77 1.01 -0.45
N TRP A 203 17.59 0.47 -0.72
CA TRP A 203 16.33 1.21 -0.72
C TRP A 203 16.01 1.81 0.66
N PHE A 204 16.26 1.06 1.72
CA PHE A 204 16.06 1.51 3.10
C PHE A 204 17.04 2.65 3.44
N LYS A 205 18.32 2.44 3.14
CA LYS A 205 19.40 3.41 3.41
C LYS A 205 19.23 4.71 2.65
N GLN A 206 18.87 4.64 1.37
CA GLN A 206 18.63 5.83 0.52
C GLN A 206 17.70 6.84 1.21
N ALA A 207 16.71 6.36 1.96
CA ALA A 207 15.75 7.25 2.60
C ALA A 207 16.07 7.58 4.05
N THR A 208 16.67 6.67 4.84
CA THR A 208 17.12 7.02 6.20
C THR A 208 18.18 8.14 6.17
N ASP A 209 18.96 8.23 5.09
CA ASP A 209 19.90 9.33 4.83
C ASP A 209 19.20 10.66 4.52
N ALA A 210 17.97 10.62 4.00
CA ALA A 210 17.20 11.83 3.65
C ALA A 210 16.29 12.33 4.79
N LEU A 211 16.18 11.60 5.89
CA LEU A 211 15.33 11.98 7.02
C LEU A 211 15.92 13.16 7.79
N GLN A 212 15.03 14.06 8.20
CA GLN A 212 15.36 15.23 9.00
C GLN A 212 14.65 15.14 10.36
N ASP A 213 15.12 15.91 11.32
CA ASP A 213 14.43 16.10 12.59
C ASP A 213 13.04 16.69 12.33
N ILE A 214 12.05 16.23 13.09
CA ILE A 214 10.73 16.86 13.15
C ILE A 214 10.75 17.79 14.37
N PRO A 215 10.73 19.12 14.18
CA PRO A 215 10.80 20.06 15.28
C PRO A 215 9.74 19.78 16.35
N HIS A 216 10.17 19.76 17.61
CA HIS A 216 9.32 19.51 18.79
C HIS A 216 8.65 18.13 18.88
N TYR A 217 9.05 17.16 18.05
CA TYR A 217 8.45 15.82 18.06
C TYR A 217 9.46 14.68 18.16
N LYS A 218 10.31 14.49 17.14
CA LYS A 218 11.30 13.40 17.10
C LYS A 218 12.54 13.82 16.34
N THR A 219 13.69 13.40 16.85
CA THR A 219 14.97 13.46 16.13
C THR A 219 14.98 12.47 14.97
N ARG A 220 15.86 12.69 13.99
CA ARG A 220 16.16 11.74 12.92
C ARG A 220 16.50 10.37 13.48
N ASP A 221 17.33 10.30 14.52
CA ASP A 221 17.82 9.04 15.06
C ASP A 221 16.69 8.23 15.71
N GLU A 222 15.80 8.86 16.47
CA GLU A 222 14.62 8.19 17.04
C GLU A 222 13.68 7.61 15.96
N GLN A 223 13.54 8.36 14.85
CA GLN A 223 12.75 7.92 13.71
C GLN A 223 13.41 6.73 13.00
N VAL A 224 14.69 6.85 12.64
CA VAL A 224 15.45 5.80 11.94
C VAL A 224 15.53 4.55 12.80
N ARG A 225 15.83 4.67 14.09
CA ARG A 225 15.96 3.52 14.99
C ARG A 225 14.70 2.67 15.03
N SER A 226 13.53 3.29 15.09
CA SER A 226 12.25 2.57 15.07
C SER A 226 12.09 1.74 13.79
N LEU A 227 12.45 2.33 12.64
CA LEU A 227 12.38 1.68 11.33
C LEU A 227 13.41 0.54 11.19
N VAL A 228 14.64 0.76 11.66
CA VAL A 228 15.72 -0.24 11.71
C VAL A 228 15.29 -1.43 12.54
N TRP A 229 14.75 -1.20 13.74
CA TRP A 229 14.30 -2.27 14.63
C TRP A 229 13.20 -3.13 13.99
N VAL A 230 12.22 -2.50 13.33
CA VAL A 230 11.18 -3.23 12.60
C VAL A 230 11.81 -4.06 11.48
N LEU A 231 12.59 -3.44 10.59
CA LEU A 231 13.20 -4.14 9.46
C LEU A 231 14.09 -5.31 9.91
N PHE A 232 14.89 -5.10 10.96
CA PHE A 232 15.76 -6.12 11.54
C PHE A 232 14.96 -7.34 12.03
N ARG A 233 13.89 -7.13 12.80
CA ARG A 233 13.06 -8.23 13.32
C ARG A 233 12.44 -9.07 12.22
N PHE A 234 11.99 -8.45 11.15
CA PHE A 234 11.40 -9.15 10.02
C PHE A 234 12.46 -9.85 9.17
N ALA A 235 13.65 -9.26 9.01
CA ALA A 235 14.80 -9.89 8.35
C ALA A 235 15.27 -11.14 9.11
N ASP A 236 15.40 -11.05 10.44
CA ASP A 236 15.79 -12.15 11.31
C ASP A 236 14.77 -13.30 11.24
N ALA A 237 13.48 -12.99 11.35
CA ALA A 237 12.41 -13.99 11.22
C ALA A 237 12.34 -14.64 9.84
N ALA A 238 12.70 -13.91 8.78
CA ALA A 238 12.79 -14.44 7.42
C ALA A 238 14.07 -15.27 7.18
N LYS A 239 15.06 -15.18 8.08
CA LYS A 239 16.42 -15.72 7.92
C LYS A 239 17.21 -15.04 6.79
N ALA A 240 16.94 -13.76 6.55
CA ALA A 240 17.64 -12.92 5.58
C ALA A 240 19.00 -12.45 6.13
N ASN A 241 19.95 -13.39 6.24
CA ASN A 241 21.23 -13.18 6.93
C ASN A 241 22.04 -12.01 6.37
N GLY A 242 22.06 -11.81 5.05
CA GLY A 242 22.77 -10.71 4.41
C GLY A 242 22.23 -9.35 4.86
N LEU A 243 20.91 -9.20 4.90
CA LEU A 243 20.28 -7.97 5.40
C LEU A 243 20.50 -7.77 6.91
N VAL A 244 20.40 -8.84 7.71
CA VAL A 244 20.69 -8.80 9.15
C VAL A 244 22.10 -8.28 9.42
N GLN A 245 23.10 -8.83 8.71
CA GLN A 245 24.49 -8.38 8.87
C GLN A 245 24.70 -6.94 8.40
N ALA A 246 24.07 -6.54 7.28
CA ALA A 246 24.16 -5.16 6.79
C ALA A 246 23.58 -4.15 7.79
N LEU A 247 22.44 -4.47 8.41
CA LEU A 247 21.82 -3.60 9.42
C LEU A 247 22.68 -3.51 10.70
N LEU A 248 23.24 -4.63 11.17
CA LEU A 248 24.13 -4.64 12.34
C LEU A 248 25.41 -3.86 12.09
N ALA A 249 26.00 -3.98 10.89
CA ALA A 249 27.20 -3.25 10.52
C ALA A 249 26.97 -1.74 10.44
N GLU A 250 25.80 -1.31 9.97
CA GLU A 250 25.46 0.11 9.81
C GLU A 250 25.01 0.77 11.12
N TYR A 251 24.12 0.12 11.88
CA TYR A 251 23.42 0.75 13.01
C TYR A 251 23.80 0.20 14.38
N GLY A 252 24.54 -0.92 14.43
CA GLY A 252 24.97 -1.57 15.67
C GLY A 252 23.87 -2.39 16.38
N GLU A 253 24.29 -3.21 17.35
CA GLU A 253 23.38 -4.14 18.04
C GLU A 253 22.28 -3.45 18.83
N THR A 254 22.60 -2.34 19.51
CA THR A 254 21.64 -1.59 20.33
C THR A 254 20.46 -1.09 19.52
N TRP A 255 20.68 -0.59 18.31
CA TRP A 255 19.57 -0.12 17.45
C TRP A 255 18.75 -1.27 16.89
N CYS A 256 19.40 -2.36 16.51
CA CYS A 256 18.74 -3.50 15.88
C CYS A 256 17.95 -4.37 16.87
N ARG A 257 18.48 -4.60 18.07
CA ARG A 257 17.94 -5.60 19.01
C ARG A 257 17.11 -5.00 20.14
N GLU A 258 17.44 -3.79 20.59
CA GLU A 258 16.76 -3.17 21.72
C GLU A 258 15.68 -2.19 21.24
N TYR A 259 14.43 -2.49 21.58
CA TYR A 259 13.33 -1.54 21.37
C TYR A 259 13.46 -0.40 22.38
N SER A 260 13.66 0.82 21.90
CA SER A 260 13.48 2.03 22.71
C SER A 260 12.14 2.64 22.36
N ALA A 261 11.26 2.69 23.36
CA ALA A 261 9.93 3.30 23.27
C ALA A 261 10.02 4.82 23.32
#